data_AF-A0AAU3TRR2-F1
#
_entry.id   AF-A0AAU3TRR2-F1
#
_cell.length_a   1.000
_cell.length_b   1.000
_cell.length_c   1.000
_cell.angle_alpha   90.00
_cell.angle_beta   90.00
_cell.angle_gamma   90.00
#
_symmetry.space_group_name_H-M   'P 1'
#
loop_
_entity.id
_entity.type
_entity.pdbx_description
1 polymer ?
#
loop_
_entity_poly.entity_id
_entity_poly.type
_entity_poly.pdbx_seq_one_letter_code
_entity_poly.pdbx_strand_id
1 'polypeptide(L)'
;MTTQNFRTRGLRSAAAVGIGVAAGVLATLAARRHALESLRIRLDHLERSAHTQQDANLATQQRQHWELLSKAIDDPELAEVLDLYEASVSPKQRRQYLFANALYTNLLFYYRIGNLSKDEFFKHVRGMFQNPIVREYWYTTQQQRASLADTDEAELGLLVDALLQQLEEADTEEWWVVGESPGEPGGP
;
A
#
# COMPACT_ATOMS: atom_id res chain seq x y z
N MET A 1 26.10 -30.28 -85.57
CA MET A 1 25.12 -30.85 -84.62
C MET A 1 25.68 -30.72 -83.21
N THR A 2 24.78 -30.45 -82.28
CA THR A 2 24.89 -30.53 -80.82
C THR A 2 25.36 -29.26 -80.08
N THR A 3 24.42 -28.80 -79.25
CA THR A 3 24.24 -27.54 -78.55
C THR A 3 24.83 -27.56 -77.13
N GLN A 4 25.17 -26.35 -76.67
CA GLN A 4 25.50 -25.92 -75.30
C GLN A 4 24.65 -26.53 -74.18
N ASN A 5 25.26 -26.72 -72.99
CA ASN A 5 24.61 -26.54 -71.68
C ASN A 5 25.65 -26.45 -70.53
N PHE A 6 26.15 -25.24 -70.22
CA PHE A 6 26.97 -24.97 -69.03
C PHE A 6 26.65 -23.57 -68.48
N ARG A 7 25.45 -23.36 -67.91
CA ARG A 7 25.17 -22.06 -67.26
C ARG A 7 24.09 -22.05 -66.15
N THR A 8 23.94 -23.13 -65.39
CA THR A 8 22.91 -23.19 -64.30
C THR A 8 23.43 -23.63 -62.93
N ARG A 9 24.72 -23.94 -62.75
CA ARG A 9 25.23 -24.50 -61.48
C ARG A 9 25.69 -23.44 -60.46
N GLY A 10 25.99 -22.21 -60.87
CA GLY A 10 26.53 -21.16 -59.98
C GLY A 10 25.49 -20.35 -59.19
N LEU A 11 24.30 -20.09 -59.76
CA LEU A 11 23.28 -19.26 -59.09
C LEU A 11 22.54 -19.97 -57.95
N ARG A 12 22.53 -21.31 -57.91
CA ARG A 12 21.83 -22.09 -56.88
C ARG A 12 22.51 -22.06 -55.51
N SER A 13 23.82 -21.81 -55.46
CA SER A 13 24.58 -21.84 -54.20
C SER A 13 24.51 -20.51 -53.43
N ALA A 14 24.55 -19.37 -54.10
CA ALA A 14 24.44 -18.05 -53.45
C ALA A 14 23.02 -17.79 -52.91
N ALA A 15 21.98 -18.20 -53.64
CA ALA A 15 20.59 -18.09 -53.19
C ALA A 15 20.30 -18.98 -51.95
N ALA A 16 20.89 -20.18 -51.89
CA ALA A 16 20.70 -21.09 -50.76
C ALA A 16 21.37 -20.58 -49.46
N VAL A 17 22.54 -19.94 -49.55
CA VAL A 17 23.22 -19.35 -48.38
C VAL A 17 22.46 -18.14 -47.82
N GLY A 18 21.94 -17.25 -48.67
CA GLY A 18 21.15 -16.09 -48.23
C GLY A 18 19.85 -16.47 -47.52
N ILE A 19 19.18 -17.53 -47.97
CA ILE A 19 17.97 -18.07 -47.33
C ILE A 19 18.30 -18.71 -45.97
N GLY A 20 19.40 -19.45 -45.85
CA GLY A 20 19.82 -20.06 -44.59
C GLY A 20 20.16 -19.04 -43.50
N VAL A 21 20.84 -17.95 -43.86
CA VAL A 21 21.14 -16.85 -42.93
C VAL A 21 19.86 -16.13 -42.50
N ALA A 22 18.97 -15.80 -43.43
CA ALA A 22 17.69 -15.15 -43.11
C ALA A 22 16.80 -16.04 -42.21
N ALA A 23 16.72 -17.34 -42.49
CA ALA A 23 15.99 -18.29 -41.66
C ALA A 23 16.58 -18.42 -40.25
N GLY A 24 17.92 -18.43 -40.13
CA GLY A 24 18.60 -18.43 -38.83
C GLY A 24 18.36 -17.16 -38.02
N VAL A 25 18.38 -15.98 -38.67
CA VAL A 25 18.04 -14.70 -38.02
C VAL A 25 16.58 -14.69 -37.57
N LEU A 26 15.64 -15.18 -38.37
CA LEU A 26 14.23 -15.27 -37.98
C LEU A 26 14.00 -16.26 -36.85
N ALA A 27 14.64 -17.43 -36.88
CA ALA A 27 14.54 -18.43 -35.82
C ALA A 27 15.11 -17.92 -34.50
N THR A 28 16.25 -17.23 -34.53
CA THR A 28 16.83 -16.61 -33.33
C THR A 28 15.98 -15.46 -32.81
N LEU A 29 15.37 -14.64 -33.67
CA LEU A 29 14.40 -13.61 -33.27
C LEU A 29 13.16 -14.22 -32.64
N ALA A 30 12.61 -15.29 -33.22
CA ALA A 30 11.46 -16.00 -32.70
C ALA A 30 11.76 -16.64 -31.32
N ALA A 31 12.91 -17.32 -31.19
CA ALA A 31 13.37 -17.88 -29.93
C ALA A 31 13.57 -16.77 -28.87
N ARG A 32 14.14 -15.63 -29.25
CA ARG A 32 14.31 -14.48 -28.35
C ARG A 32 12.97 -13.88 -27.94
N ARG A 33 12.00 -13.74 -28.84
CA ARG A 33 10.65 -13.26 -28.53
C ARG A 33 9.96 -14.20 -27.54
N HIS A 34 10.01 -15.50 -27.80
CA HIS A 34 9.44 -16.51 -26.91
C HIS A 34 10.12 -16.48 -25.52
N ALA A 35 11.43 -16.32 -25.47
CA ALA A 35 12.16 -16.18 -24.21
C ALA A 35 11.71 -14.93 -23.43
N LEU A 36 11.59 -13.77 -24.10
CA LEU A 36 11.12 -12.53 -23.48
C LEU A 36 9.67 -12.65 -22.99
N GLU A 37 8.79 -13.28 -23.75
CA GLU A 37 7.40 -13.53 -23.36
C GLU A 37 7.31 -14.45 -22.14
N SER A 38 8.09 -15.54 -22.13
CA SER A 38 8.16 -16.43 -20.96
C SER A 38 8.69 -15.73 -19.71
N LEU A 39 9.64 -14.80 -19.88
CA LEU A 39 10.18 -14.00 -18.78
C LEU A 39 9.13 -13.02 -18.25
N ARG A 40 8.38 -12.34 -19.14
CA ARG A 40 7.27 -11.46 -18.75
C ARG A 40 6.21 -12.20 -17.97
N ILE A 41 5.77 -13.36 -18.45
CA ILE A 41 4.76 -14.17 -17.75
C ILE A 41 5.25 -14.58 -16.34
N ARG A 42 6.54 -14.94 -16.21
CA ARG A 42 7.14 -15.27 -14.92
C ARG A 42 7.23 -14.07 -13.99
N LEU A 43 7.61 -12.90 -14.51
CA LEU A 43 7.63 -11.67 -13.72
C LEU A 43 6.24 -11.31 -13.24
N ASP A 44 5.24 -11.27 -14.12
CA ASP A 44 3.84 -11.04 -13.76
C ASP A 44 3.35 -12.02 -12.68
N HIS A 45 3.73 -13.29 -12.78
CA HIS A 45 3.35 -14.30 -11.79
C HIS A 45 4.03 -14.07 -10.44
N LEU A 46 5.33 -13.73 -10.44
CA LEU A 46 6.08 -13.40 -9.23
C LEU A 46 5.55 -12.13 -8.57
N GLU A 47 5.24 -11.09 -9.34
CA GLU A 47 4.65 -9.84 -8.85
C GLU A 47 3.29 -10.11 -8.18
N ARG A 48 2.39 -10.84 -8.86
CA ARG A 48 1.09 -11.22 -8.28
C ARG A 48 1.25 -12.07 -7.01
N SER A 49 2.19 -13.02 -7.02
CA SER A 49 2.46 -13.86 -5.85
C SER A 49 3.05 -13.06 -4.70
N ALA A 50 3.94 -12.10 -4.97
CA ALA A 50 4.51 -11.22 -3.97
C ALA A 50 3.44 -10.32 -3.34
N HIS A 51 2.57 -9.72 -4.15
CA HIS A 51 1.42 -8.95 -3.66
C HIS A 51 0.48 -9.81 -2.80
N THR A 52 0.09 -10.99 -3.29
CA THR A 52 -0.78 -11.90 -2.51
C THR A 52 -0.14 -12.30 -1.18
N GLN A 53 1.17 -12.55 -1.16
CA GLN A 53 1.89 -12.87 0.07
C GLN A 53 1.95 -11.67 1.02
N GLN A 54 2.18 -10.46 0.49
CA GLN A 54 2.17 -9.23 1.26
C GLN A 54 0.80 -8.99 1.92
N ASP A 55 -0.29 -9.14 1.18
CA ASP A 55 -1.65 -8.98 1.69
C ASP A 55 -1.97 -10.03 2.77
N ALA A 56 -1.58 -11.28 2.55
CA ALA A 56 -1.75 -12.35 3.53
C ALA A 56 -0.94 -12.10 4.82
N ASN A 57 0.28 -11.56 4.70
CA ASN A 57 1.11 -11.18 5.84
C ASN A 57 0.46 -10.03 6.63
N LEU A 58 -0.05 -9.00 5.93
CA LEU A 58 -0.76 -7.87 6.55
C LEU A 58 -2.04 -8.32 7.28
N ALA A 59 -2.86 -9.16 6.65
CA ALA A 59 -4.06 -9.70 7.28
C ALA A 59 -3.74 -10.54 8.52
N THR A 60 -2.63 -11.29 8.49
CA THR A 60 -2.13 -12.06 9.64
C THR A 60 -1.69 -11.13 10.77
N GLN A 61 -0.91 -10.10 10.46
CA GLN A 61 -0.47 -9.10 11.42
C GLN A 61 -1.67 -8.38 12.07
N GLN A 62 -2.65 -7.95 11.27
CA GLN A 62 -3.85 -7.29 11.75
C GLN A 62 -4.64 -8.18 12.71
N ARG A 63 -4.79 -9.47 12.40
CA ARG A 63 -5.46 -10.43 13.28
C ARG A 63 -4.74 -10.58 14.61
N GLN A 64 -3.41 -10.73 14.58
CA GLN A 64 -2.59 -10.83 15.80
C GLN A 64 -2.69 -9.55 16.64
N HIS A 65 -2.62 -8.38 16.01
CA HIS A 65 -2.78 -7.09 16.69
C HIS A 65 -4.13 -6.99 17.39
N TRP A 66 -5.21 -7.33 16.68
CA TRP A 66 -6.55 -7.34 17.24
C TRP A 66 -6.69 -8.32 18.41
N GLU A 67 -6.12 -9.52 18.30
CA GLU A 67 -6.14 -10.51 19.38
C GLU A 67 -5.42 -10.01 20.64
N LEU A 68 -4.28 -9.31 20.48
CA LEU A 68 -3.56 -8.71 21.61
C LEU A 68 -4.38 -7.58 22.26
N LEU A 69 -4.94 -6.68 21.45
CA LEU A 69 -5.78 -5.60 21.96
C LEU A 69 -7.05 -6.11 22.64
N SER A 70 -7.72 -7.12 22.07
CA SER A 70 -8.91 -7.71 22.67
C SER A 70 -8.60 -8.31 24.04
N LYS A 71 -7.49 -9.04 24.17
CA LYS A 71 -7.06 -9.59 25.48
C LYS A 71 -6.76 -8.49 26.48
N ALA A 72 -6.07 -7.42 26.05
CA ALA A 72 -5.77 -6.28 26.92
C ALA A 72 -7.02 -5.47 27.30
N ILE A 73 -8.05 -5.43 26.47
CA ILE A 73 -9.32 -4.77 26.81
C ILE A 73 -10.05 -5.53 27.93
N ASP A 74 -10.02 -6.87 27.89
CA ASP A 74 -10.71 -7.73 28.85
C ASP A 74 -9.92 -7.92 30.17
N ASP A 75 -8.59 -7.80 30.12
CA ASP A 75 -7.71 -8.00 31.27
C ASP A 75 -6.93 -6.72 31.62
N PRO A 76 -7.27 -6.04 32.74
CA PRO A 76 -6.58 -4.83 33.19
C PRO A 76 -5.08 -4.99 33.44
N GLU A 77 -4.61 -6.18 33.86
CA GLU A 77 -3.18 -6.44 34.11
C GLU A 77 -2.41 -6.51 32.79
N LEU A 78 -2.99 -7.13 31.76
CA LEU A 78 -2.42 -7.12 30.41
C LEU A 78 -2.47 -5.72 29.77
N ALA A 79 -3.49 -4.94 30.08
CA ALA A 79 -3.60 -3.56 29.61
C ALA A 79 -2.43 -2.69 30.08
N GLU A 80 -1.90 -2.92 31.29
CA GLU A 80 -0.77 -2.15 31.84
C GLU A 80 0.51 -2.29 31.02
N VAL A 81 0.72 -3.43 30.36
CA VAL A 81 1.87 -3.63 29.46
C VAL A 81 1.80 -2.69 28.24
N LEU A 82 0.58 -2.33 27.83
CA LEU A 82 0.32 -1.44 26.70
C LEU A 82 0.16 0.03 27.14
N ASP A 83 0.27 0.32 28.44
CA ASP A 83 0.20 1.67 28.99
C ASP A 83 1.53 2.40 28.76
N LEU A 84 1.69 2.91 27.55
CA LEU A 84 2.84 3.71 27.12
C LEU A 84 2.56 5.22 27.20
N TYR A 85 1.52 5.62 27.96
CA TYR A 85 1.09 7.00 28.06
C TYR A 85 1.94 7.75 29.10
N GLU A 86 2.27 9.01 28.83
CA GLU A 86 3.07 9.83 29.75
C GLU A 86 2.29 10.19 31.02
N ALA A 87 0.97 10.34 30.89
CA ALA A 87 0.07 10.65 32.01
C ALA A 87 -0.58 9.37 32.56
N SER A 88 -0.81 9.34 33.87
CA SER A 88 -1.56 8.25 34.50
C SER A 88 -3.00 8.22 33.99
N VAL A 89 -3.36 7.17 33.27
CA VAL A 89 -4.72 6.96 32.78
C VAL A 89 -5.51 6.04 33.73
N SER A 90 -6.81 6.31 33.90
CA SER A 90 -7.68 5.37 34.61
C SER A 90 -7.84 4.07 33.81
N PRO A 91 -8.18 2.93 34.45
CA PRO A 91 -8.44 1.67 33.72
C PRO A 91 -9.54 1.80 32.65
N LYS A 92 -10.52 2.70 32.87
CA LYS A 92 -11.56 3.00 31.89
C LYS A 92 -10.98 3.73 30.67
N GLN A 93 -10.20 4.79 30.87
CA GLN A 93 -9.54 5.53 29.80
C GLN A 93 -8.57 4.63 29.04
N ARG A 94 -7.83 3.77 29.73
CA ARG A 94 -6.92 2.80 29.10
C ARG A 94 -7.66 1.91 28.09
N ARG A 95 -8.80 1.31 28.47
CA ARG A 95 -9.63 0.52 27.53
C ARG A 95 -10.15 1.35 26.35
N GLN A 96 -10.55 2.60 26.62
CA GLN A 96 -11.02 3.51 25.58
C GLN A 96 -9.91 3.85 24.58
N TYR A 97 -8.68 4.08 25.05
CA TYR A 97 -7.52 4.36 24.22
C TYR A 97 -7.06 3.13 23.44
N LEU A 98 -7.08 1.94 24.04
CA LEU A 98 -6.83 0.68 23.32
C LEU A 98 -7.83 0.48 22.18
N PHE A 99 -9.10 0.80 22.41
CA PHE A 99 -10.10 0.74 21.35
C PHE A 99 -9.89 1.81 20.28
N ALA A 100 -9.51 3.04 20.66
CA ALA A 100 -9.15 4.10 19.71
C ALA A 100 -7.93 3.72 18.85
N ASN A 101 -6.90 3.11 19.45
CA ASN A 101 -5.77 2.52 18.73
C ASN A 101 -6.23 1.46 17.73
N ALA A 102 -7.14 0.58 18.13
CA ALA A 102 -7.69 -0.45 17.24
C ALA A 102 -8.43 0.15 16.05
N LEU A 103 -9.25 1.18 16.26
CA LEU A 103 -9.96 1.87 15.19
C LEU A 103 -9.01 2.54 14.20
N TYR A 104 -8.00 3.26 14.71
CA TYR A 104 -7.00 3.94 13.89
C TYR A 104 -6.14 2.96 13.09
N THR A 105 -5.58 1.94 13.75
CA THR A 105 -4.72 0.95 13.09
C THR A 105 -5.51 0.13 12.06
N ASN A 106 -6.76 -0.21 12.34
CA ASN A 106 -7.65 -0.84 11.35
C ASN A 106 -7.83 0.04 10.11
N LEU A 107 -8.05 1.34 10.28
CA LEU A 107 -8.19 2.28 9.16
C LEU A 107 -6.89 2.41 8.35
N LEU A 108 -5.73 2.45 9.02
CA LEU A 108 -4.41 2.46 8.40
C LEU A 108 -4.16 1.19 7.58
N PHE A 109 -4.58 0.01 8.08
CA PHE A 109 -4.48 -1.23 7.31
C PHE A 109 -5.36 -1.22 6.06
N TYR A 110 -6.60 -0.70 6.15
CA TYR A 110 -7.48 -0.55 4.99
C TYR A 110 -6.86 0.33 3.89
N TYR A 111 -6.16 1.40 4.28
CA TYR A 111 -5.38 2.21 3.36
C TYR A 111 -4.21 1.43 2.74
N ARG A 112 -3.40 0.74 3.55
CA ARG A 112 -2.21 0.00 3.10
C ARG A 112 -2.51 -1.12 2.10
N ILE A 113 -3.65 -1.80 2.24
CA ILE A 113 -4.10 -2.84 1.30
C ILE A 113 -4.80 -2.27 0.06
N GLY A 114 -4.90 -0.94 -0.06
CA GLY A 114 -5.48 -0.26 -1.22
C GLY A 114 -7.02 -0.25 -1.26
N ASN A 115 -7.70 -0.64 -0.17
CA ASN A 115 -9.17 -0.60 -0.09
C ASN A 115 -9.71 0.81 0.17
N LEU A 116 -8.87 1.72 0.64
CA LEU A 116 -9.20 3.14 0.83
C LEU A 116 -8.15 4.01 0.16
N SER A 117 -8.61 5.02 -0.56
CA SER A 117 -7.76 6.12 -1.00
C SER A 117 -7.35 7.01 0.19
N LYS A 118 -6.34 7.86 -0.01
CA LYS A 118 -5.88 8.84 0.99
C LYS A 118 -6.99 9.85 1.36
N ASP A 119 -7.81 10.25 0.39
CA ASP A 119 -8.99 11.10 0.59
C ASP A 119 -10.06 10.41 1.45
N GLU A 120 -10.39 9.15 1.15
CA GLU A 120 -11.37 8.40 1.94
C GLU A 120 -10.87 8.14 3.36
N PHE A 121 -9.58 7.82 3.53
CA PHE A 121 -8.94 7.73 4.84
C PHE A 121 -9.15 9.03 5.63
N PHE A 122 -8.88 10.18 5.02
CA PHE A 122 -9.03 11.50 5.64
C PHE A 122 -10.47 11.78 6.07
N LYS A 123 -11.47 11.43 5.23
CA LYS A 123 -12.90 11.55 5.56
C LYS A 123 -13.30 10.67 6.75
N HIS A 124 -12.79 9.45 6.83
CA HIS A 124 -13.04 8.55 7.96
C HIS A 124 -12.44 9.07 9.26
N VAL A 125 -11.19 9.54 9.21
CA VAL A 125 -10.51 10.18 10.34
C VAL A 125 -11.36 11.36 10.82
N ARG A 126 -11.75 12.28 9.93
CA ARG A 126 -12.56 13.45 10.30
C ARG A 126 -13.80 13.10 11.14
N GLY A 127 -14.51 12.03 10.78
CA GLY A 127 -15.64 11.52 11.57
C GLY A 127 -15.25 10.89 12.90
N MET A 128 -14.15 10.15 12.95
CA MET A 128 -13.64 9.54 14.17
C MET A 128 -13.28 10.59 15.24
N PHE A 129 -12.66 11.69 14.81
CA PHE A 129 -12.19 12.77 15.68
C PHE A 129 -13.30 13.67 16.24
N GLN A 130 -14.54 13.51 15.79
CA GLN A 130 -15.69 14.08 16.48
C GLN A 130 -15.79 13.59 17.93
N ASN A 131 -15.35 12.35 18.19
CA ASN A 131 -15.32 11.78 19.52
C ASN A 131 -14.15 12.37 20.34
N PRO A 132 -14.42 13.06 21.48
CA PRO A 132 -13.37 13.67 22.29
C PRO A 132 -12.36 12.67 22.86
N ILE A 133 -12.77 11.41 23.07
CA ILE A 133 -11.88 10.34 23.56
C ILE A 133 -10.82 10.01 22.51
N VAL A 134 -11.21 10.00 21.22
CA VAL A 134 -10.28 9.73 20.12
C VAL A 134 -9.29 10.87 19.99
N ARG A 135 -9.74 12.12 20.13
CA ARG A 135 -8.87 13.31 20.19
C ARG A 135 -7.87 13.22 21.33
N GLU A 136 -8.34 12.93 22.53
CA GLU A 136 -7.48 12.81 23.71
C GLU A 136 -6.44 11.69 23.55
N TYR A 137 -6.87 10.52 23.06
CA TYR A 137 -5.97 9.42 22.70
C TYR A 137 -4.90 9.87 21.71
N TRP A 138 -5.31 10.59 20.65
CA TRP A 138 -4.41 11.06 19.60
C TRP A 138 -3.32 11.96 20.19
N TYR A 139 -3.68 12.95 21.00
CA TYR A 139 -2.71 13.81 21.67
C TYR A 139 -1.80 13.04 22.63
N THR A 140 -2.38 12.15 23.44
CA THR A 140 -1.63 11.38 24.44
C THR A 140 -0.55 10.48 23.80
N THR A 141 -0.77 10.05 22.56
CA THR A 141 0.14 9.17 21.82
C THR A 141 1.02 9.91 20.80
N GLN A 142 1.02 11.24 20.80
CA GLN A 142 1.75 12.06 19.81
C GLN A 142 3.25 11.75 19.78
N GLN A 143 3.90 11.62 20.95
CA GLN A 143 5.35 11.35 21.02
C GLN A 143 5.72 9.98 20.42
N GLN A 144 4.85 8.98 20.58
CA GLN A 144 5.05 7.66 19.99
C GLN A 144 5.07 7.76 18.45
N ARG A 145 4.13 8.52 17.88
CA ARG A 145 4.08 8.76 16.43
C ARG A 145 5.19 9.67 15.91
N ALA A 146 5.60 10.67 16.69
CA ALA A 146 6.67 11.60 16.31
C ALA A 146 8.03 10.90 16.13
N SER A 147 8.21 9.72 16.74
CA SER A 147 9.41 8.90 16.56
C SER A 147 9.47 8.13 15.22
N LEU A 148 8.37 8.10 14.46
CA LEU A 148 8.27 7.41 13.19
C LEU A 148 8.80 8.29 12.05
N ALA A 149 9.60 7.72 11.16
CA ALA A 149 10.08 8.37 9.94
C ALA A 149 9.96 7.42 8.75
N ASP A 150 9.71 7.97 7.56
CA ASP A 150 9.69 7.25 6.28
C ASP A 150 8.70 6.08 6.21
N THR A 151 7.52 6.21 6.83
CA THR A 151 6.42 5.22 6.75
C THR A 151 5.10 5.88 6.37
N ASP A 152 4.17 5.10 5.81
CA ASP A 152 2.80 5.56 5.55
C ASP A 152 2.12 6.12 6.81
N GLU A 153 2.45 5.55 7.99
CA GLU A 153 1.87 6.00 9.25
C GLU A 153 2.40 7.37 9.67
N ALA A 154 3.68 7.64 9.42
CA ALA A 154 4.25 8.97 9.66
C ALA A 154 3.62 10.01 8.72
N GLU A 155 3.48 9.70 7.42
CA GLU A 155 2.86 10.60 6.45
C GLU A 155 1.39 10.88 6.80
N LEU A 156 0.60 9.81 7.02
CA LEU A 156 -0.81 9.95 7.37
C LEU A 156 -0.97 10.60 8.75
N GLY A 157 -0.10 10.31 9.70
CA GLY A 157 -0.10 10.92 11.02
C GLY A 157 -0.02 12.44 10.96
N LEU A 158 0.90 12.99 10.14
CA LEU A 158 1.01 14.43 9.92
C LEU A 158 -0.25 15.04 9.29
N LEU A 159 -0.89 14.32 8.35
CA LEU A 159 -2.15 14.76 7.76
C LEU A 159 -3.28 14.78 8.80
N VAL A 160 -3.34 13.78 9.68
CA VAL A 160 -4.31 13.75 10.79
C VAL A 160 -4.04 14.87 11.80
N ASP A 161 -2.78 15.15 12.13
CA ASP A 161 -2.41 16.26 13.01
C ASP A 161 -2.90 17.61 12.44
N ALA A 162 -2.66 17.86 11.15
CA ALA A 162 -3.13 19.07 10.47
C ALA A 162 -4.67 19.16 10.43
N LEU A 163 -5.35 18.05 10.15
CA LEU A 163 -6.81 17.99 10.16
C LEU A 163 -7.37 18.32 11.55
N LEU A 164 -6.78 17.75 12.60
CA LEU A 164 -7.25 17.98 13.95
C LEU A 164 -7.11 19.45 14.35
N GLN A 165 -6.00 20.09 13.99
CA GLN A 165 -5.83 21.53 14.18
C GLN A 165 -6.92 22.33 13.44
N GLN A 166 -7.21 21.99 12.18
CA GLN A 166 -8.27 22.66 11.41
C GLN A 166 -9.66 22.46 12.04
N LEU A 167 -9.96 21.25 12.54
CA LEU A 167 -11.21 20.95 13.23
C LEU A 167 -11.38 21.74 14.54
N GLU A 168 -10.30 22.07 15.22
CA GLU A 168 -10.32 22.86 16.45
C GLU A 168 -10.39 24.36 16.20
N GLU A 169 -9.78 24.85 15.12
CA GLU A 169 -9.84 26.25 14.70
C GLU A 169 -11.18 26.61 14.03
N ALA A 170 -11.87 25.63 13.45
CA ALA A 170 -13.12 25.85 12.76
C ALA A 170 -14.26 26.13 13.74
N ASP A 171 -14.74 27.37 13.76
CA ASP A 171 -15.93 27.80 14.51
C ASP A 171 -17.21 27.45 13.73
N THR A 172 -17.41 26.16 13.44
CA THR A 172 -18.58 25.65 12.71
C THR A 172 -19.03 24.30 13.25
N GLU A 173 -20.34 24.10 13.30
CA GLU A 173 -20.94 22.79 13.61
C GLU A 173 -20.84 21.82 12.41
N GLU A 174 -20.58 22.33 11.21
CA GLU A 174 -20.45 21.55 9.98
C GLU A 174 -19.06 20.93 9.82
N TRP A 175 -18.69 20.07 10.78
CA TRP A 175 -17.37 19.46 10.81
C TRP A 175 -16.99 18.70 9.53
N TRP A 176 -17.97 18.19 8.76
CA TRP A 176 -17.73 17.40 7.55
C TRP A 176 -17.13 18.20 6.38
N VAL A 177 -17.25 19.53 6.37
CA VAL A 177 -16.61 20.43 5.38
C VAL A 177 -15.22 20.93 5.82
N VAL A 178 -14.81 20.65 7.06
CA VAL A 178 -13.55 21.17 7.61
C VAL A 178 -12.35 20.37 7.13
N GLY A 179 -11.36 21.10 6.63
CA GLY A 179 -10.07 20.61 6.19
C GLY A 179 -10.05 20.15 4.75
N GLU A 180 -9.14 20.74 3.97
CA GLU A 180 -8.93 20.43 2.56
C GLU A 180 -8.52 18.96 2.41
N SER A 181 -9.25 18.23 1.57
CA SER A 181 -8.85 16.86 1.26
C SER A 181 -7.57 16.89 0.42
N PRO A 182 -6.59 16.00 0.68
CA PRO A 182 -5.40 15.86 -0.16
C PRO A 182 -5.69 15.55 -1.64
N GLY A 183 -6.95 15.20 -1.99
CA GLY A 183 -7.40 14.92 -3.35
C GLY A 183 -8.21 16.02 -4.04
N GLU A 184 -8.59 17.10 -3.33
CA GLU A 184 -9.31 18.22 -3.94
C GLU A 184 -8.31 19.29 -4.40
N PRO A 185 -8.19 19.57 -5.72
CA PRO A 185 -7.50 20.77 -6.15
C PRO A 185 -8.27 21.97 -5.61
N GLY A 186 -7.61 22.80 -4.81
CA GLY A 186 -8.19 23.98 -4.18
C GLY A 186 -9.19 24.68 -5.08
N GLY A 187 -10.45 24.74 -4.62
CA GLY A 187 -11.50 25.48 -5.29
C GLY A 187 -11.13 26.96 -5.39
N PRO A 188 -11.58 27.66 -6.45
CA PRO A 188 -11.17 29.02 -6.80
C PRO A 188 -11.49 30.08 -5.74
#